data_AF-A0A9W7BN85-F1
#
_entry.id   AF-A0A9W7BN85-F1
#
_cell.length_a   1.000
_cell.length_b   1.000
_cell.length_c   1.000
_cell.angle_alpha   90.00
_cell.angle_beta   90.00
_cell.angle_gamma   90.00
#
_symmetry.space_group_name_H-M   'P 1'
#
loop_
_entity.id
_entity.type
_entity.pdbx_description
1 polymer ?
#
loop_
_entity_poly.entity_id
_entity_poly.type
_entity_poly.pdbx_seq_one_letter_code
_entity_poly.pdbx_strand_id
1 'polypeptide(L)'
;MKFTLPLLLVACSDAFTVPTLPSTAHSRSVPLYSLKADASSGPQTGIKRKYLKKVAKTVAAGSMVIPQAAFAAATKTEPTLHTGQKIAKAVSNALPCLPQTGVLALISAMPVVELRGAIPVGLWMGLPLSTVFPLAIVGNMAPIIPMLLLLKSEPVQKLFAPLLTRAESKAGSIINAPADKQWAALALFVGIPLPGTGAWTGALAAFVLGMPLLTSLTAIFAGVVSAGVIMSAITLSGKKGGIAALAALFGYAGTKILGGSKKQDFLEATPYYDQSTVPVNTYKNKSPFTGKVVSTKRIVGPKATGETCHIIIGHEGKMPYWEGQSYGVIPPGNREKDGKPHSVRLYSIASSRYGDDMTGNTASLCVRRATYWCPELKADDPAKAGICSNFLCDTSPGDEVKMTGPSGKVMLMPEEDPKTDLIMVATGTGIAPYRGFIRRLFEEDTPARAAYSGEAWLFLGVANSDALLYDDEWQSAIAKPTVNGGKLRLDYALSREATNKKGGKMYIQDKVEEYADEVFTKLDTGAHIYFCGLKGMMPGIQDMLKEVCTNKGIDYDEWLAGLKKNKQWHVEVY
;
A
#
# COMPACT_ATOMS: atom_id res chain seq x y z
N MET A 1 17.57 -38.25 -24.28
CA MET A 1 16.43 -38.52 -25.19
C MET A 1 15.19 -38.79 -24.31
N LYS A 2 14.01 -38.19 -24.57
CA LYS A 2 12.97 -38.58 -25.56
C LYS A 2 12.41 -40.00 -25.29
N PHE A 3 11.11 -40.34 -25.38
CA PHE A 3 9.79 -39.69 -25.61
C PHE A 3 8.68 -40.78 -25.44
N THR A 4 7.35 -40.61 -25.29
CA THR A 4 6.37 -39.48 -25.24
C THR A 4 5.11 -39.94 -24.44
N LEU A 5 4.05 -39.11 -24.31
CA LEU A 5 2.66 -39.55 -24.01
C LEU A 5 2.01 -40.19 -25.27
N PRO A 6 0.98 -41.07 -25.18
CA PRO A 6 -0.45 -40.68 -25.08
C PRO A 6 -1.29 -41.67 -24.23
N LEU A 7 -2.64 -41.80 -24.30
CA LEU A 7 -3.81 -40.87 -24.23
C LEU A 7 -5.07 -41.63 -24.76
N LEU A 8 -6.27 -41.32 -24.23
CA LEU A 8 -7.62 -41.84 -24.59
C LEU A 8 -7.93 -43.34 -24.31
N LEU A 9 -9.17 -43.88 -24.41
CA LEU A 9 -10.60 -43.51 -24.13
C LEU A 9 -11.53 -44.39 -25.03
N VAL A 10 -12.78 -44.65 -24.58
CA VAL A 10 -13.96 -45.16 -25.34
C VAL A 10 -14.16 -46.70 -25.49
N ALA A 11 -15.46 -47.08 -25.54
CA ALA A 11 -16.09 -48.33 -26.02
C ALA A 11 -16.16 -49.59 -25.14
N CYS A 12 -17.28 -49.66 -24.42
CA CYS A 12 -18.15 -50.82 -24.20
C CYS A 12 -18.17 -51.90 -25.33
N SER A 13 -18.02 -53.18 -24.95
CA SER A 13 -18.94 -54.30 -25.32
C SER A 13 -18.48 -55.62 -24.67
N ASP A 14 -19.39 -56.60 -24.54
CA ASP A 14 -19.13 -57.92 -23.94
C ASP A 14 -18.43 -58.91 -24.89
N ALA A 15 -17.48 -59.71 -24.38
CA ALA A 15 -17.40 -61.17 -24.63
C ALA A 15 -16.19 -61.88 -23.96
N PHE A 16 -16.52 -62.89 -23.14
CA PHE A 16 -15.87 -64.22 -23.03
C PHE A 16 -14.34 -64.43 -22.81
N THR A 17 -14.09 -65.10 -21.66
CA THR A 17 -13.10 -66.18 -21.40
C THR A 17 -11.61 -65.91 -21.13
N VAL A 18 -11.08 -66.76 -20.23
CA VAL A 18 -9.74 -66.79 -19.62
C VAL A 18 -9.04 -68.09 -20.03
N PRO A 19 -7.70 -68.11 -20.21
CA PRO A 19 -6.91 -69.11 -19.47
C PRO A 19 -5.53 -68.63 -18.96
N THR A 20 -5.33 -68.72 -17.64
CA THR A 20 -4.15 -69.22 -16.89
C THR A 20 -2.68 -68.91 -17.32
N LEU A 21 -1.92 -68.26 -16.40
CA LEU A 21 -0.75 -68.77 -15.61
C LEU A 21 0.34 -69.66 -16.29
N PRO A 22 1.63 -69.66 -15.84
CA PRO A 22 2.04 -69.58 -14.42
C PRO A 22 3.32 -68.76 -14.07
N SER A 23 3.77 -68.95 -12.82
CA SER A 23 4.79 -68.24 -12.03
C SER A 23 6.27 -68.43 -12.39
N THR A 24 7.14 -67.56 -11.84
CA THR A 24 8.26 -68.00 -10.96
C THR A 24 8.72 -66.84 -10.05
N ALA A 25 9.60 -67.11 -9.08
CA ALA A 25 9.98 -66.17 -8.02
C ALA A 25 11.50 -66.12 -7.79
N HIS A 26 11.98 -65.10 -7.06
CA HIS A 26 12.91 -65.31 -5.93
C HIS A 26 13.09 -64.06 -5.04
N SER A 27 13.86 -64.22 -3.97
CA SER A 27 13.95 -63.33 -2.80
C SER A 27 15.41 -63.09 -2.37
N ARG A 28 15.64 -62.09 -1.50
CA ARG A 28 16.66 -62.12 -0.42
C ARG A 28 16.44 -60.99 0.61
N SER A 29 17.24 -60.97 1.67
CA SER A 29 16.76 -60.69 3.03
C SER A 29 17.57 -59.67 3.85
N VAL A 30 16.98 -59.33 5.01
CA VAL A 30 17.41 -58.45 6.11
C VAL A 30 18.80 -58.77 6.69
N PRO A 31 19.41 -57.85 7.48
CA PRO A 31 19.26 -57.96 8.95
C PRO A 31 18.95 -56.64 9.70
N LEU A 32 18.32 -56.75 10.87
CA LEU A 32 18.23 -55.69 11.88
C LEU A 32 19.50 -55.65 12.74
N TYR A 33 19.75 -54.52 13.41
CA TYR A 33 20.35 -54.53 14.75
C TYR A 33 19.63 -53.55 15.70
N SER A 34 19.69 -53.83 16.99
CA SER A 34 19.06 -53.10 18.09
C SER A 34 20.12 -52.76 19.13
N LEU A 35 19.95 -51.67 19.89
CA LEU A 35 20.65 -51.43 21.15
C LEU A 35 19.84 -50.51 22.08
N LYS A 36 20.09 -50.63 23.39
CA LYS A 36 19.40 -49.91 24.48
C LYS A 36 20.19 -48.70 24.97
N ALA A 37 19.54 -47.85 25.76
CA ALA A 37 20.19 -46.81 26.56
C ALA A 37 20.55 -47.35 27.96
N ASP A 38 21.55 -46.71 28.59
CA ASP A 38 21.78 -46.69 30.04
C ASP A 38 22.57 -45.41 30.41
N ALA A 39 22.70 -45.07 31.71
CA ALA A 39 23.14 -43.74 32.16
C ALA A 39 24.12 -43.74 33.36
N SER A 40 24.98 -42.72 33.48
CA SER A 40 25.65 -42.34 34.75
C SER A 40 26.41 -40.99 34.68
N SER A 41 26.63 -40.39 35.87
CA SER A 41 27.57 -39.31 36.25
C SER A 41 27.36 -37.85 35.75
N GLY A 42 27.95 -36.89 36.48
CA GLY A 42 27.86 -35.42 36.31
C GLY A 42 29.25 -34.74 36.40
N PRO A 43 29.46 -33.49 36.90
CA PRO A 43 28.54 -32.67 37.73
C PRO A 43 28.45 -31.14 37.40
N GLN A 44 27.46 -30.50 38.05
CA GLN A 44 27.32 -29.07 38.48
C GLN A 44 27.85 -27.89 37.64
N THR A 45 26.92 -27.02 37.22
CA THR A 45 26.75 -25.60 37.66
C THR A 45 25.41 -25.08 37.08
N GLY A 46 24.67 -24.12 37.64
CA GLY A 46 24.75 -23.48 38.96
C GLY A 46 24.47 -21.97 38.93
N ILE A 47 23.20 -21.51 39.02
CA ILE A 47 22.77 -20.16 39.52
C ILE A 47 21.22 -19.94 39.45
N LYS A 48 20.68 -19.12 40.37
CA LYS A 48 19.33 -18.47 40.38
C LYS A 48 18.04 -19.33 40.35
N ARG A 49 17.85 -20.12 41.43
CA ARG A 49 16.51 -20.28 42.04
C ARG A 49 15.95 -18.89 42.44
N LYS A 50 14.94 -18.34 41.74
CA LYS A 50 14.04 -17.32 42.34
C LYS A 50 12.61 -17.22 41.77
N TYR A 51 12.32 -17.72 40.57
CA TYR A 51 10.97 -17.62 39.97
C TYR A 51 10.02 -18.81 40.27
N LEU A 52 10.53 -19.98 40.64
CA LEU A 52 9.75 -21.23 40.70
C LEU A 52 8.96 -21.47 42.02
N LYS A 53 8.52 -20.41 42.73
CA LYS A 53 7.77 -20.52 44.00
C LYS A 53 6.39 -19.85 44.04
N LYS A 54 5.88 -19.31 42.92
CA LYS A 54 4.57 -18.62 42.88
C LYS A 54 3.47 -19.30 42.05
N VAL A 55 3.73 -20.46 41.45
CA VAL A 55 2.76 -21.21 40.62
C VAL A 55 2.20 -22.46 41.33
N ALA A 56 2.99 -23.09 42.20
CA ALA A 56 2.62 -24.35 42.87
C ALA A 56 1.75 -24.15 44.13
N LYS A 57 0.61 -23.42 44.03
CA LYS A 57 -0.31 -23.23 45.17
C LYS A 57 -1.82 -23.18 44.85
N THR A 58 -2.24 -23.61 43.67
CA THR A 58 -3.68 -23.64 43.27
C THR A 58 -4.11 -24.96 42.62
N VAL A 59 -3.41 -26.06 42.88
CA VAL A 59 -3.76 -27.43 42.40
C VAL A 59 -3.58 -28.45 43.53
N ALA A 60 -4.41 -28.36 44.57
CA ALA A 60 -4.48 -29.34 45.68
C ALA A 60 -5.73 -29.13 46.59
N ALA A 61 -6.95 -29.14 46.03
CA ALA A 61 -8.19 -29.23 46.81
C ALA A 61 -9.35 -29.71 45.92
N GLY A 62 -10.31 -30.47 46.48
CA GLY A 62 -11.61 -30.73 45.83
C GLY A 62 -11.77 -32.02 45.04
N SER A 63 -11.31 -33.17 45.54
CA SER A 63 -11.88 -34.46 45.13
C SER A 63 -13.28 -34.59 45.73
N MET A 64 -14.34 -34.57 44.91
CA MET A 64 -15.71 -34.77 45.38
C MET A 64 -16.53 -35.56 44.35
N VAL A 65 -17.16 -36.65 44.79
CA VAL A 65 -17.96 -37.55 43.94
C VAL A 65 -19.44 -37.23 44.13
N ILE A 66 -20.12 -36.84 43.05
CA ILE A 66 -21.58 -36.71 42.94
C ILE A 66 -22.00 -37.05 41.49
N PRO A 67 -23.27 -37.40 41.19
CA PRO A 67 -23.53 -38.78 40.78
C PRO A 67 -23.99 -38.93 39.32
N GLN A 68 -24.09 -40.19 38.87
CA GLN A 68 -24.39 -40.60 37.49
C GLN A 68 -25.86 -40.38 37.04
N ALA A 69 -26.56 -39.39 37.62
CA ALA A 69 -28.01 -39.20 37.52
C ALA A 69 -28.39 -37.79 37.03
N ALA A 70 -27.71 -37.29 36.00
CA ALA A 70 -28.06 -36.04 35.30
C ALA A 70 -28.02 -36.16 33.75
N PHE A 71 -27.98 -37.40 33.24
CA PHE A 71 -27.86 -37.69 31.80
C PHE A 71 -29.23 -37.89 31.11
N ALA A 72 -30.19 -37.03 31.45
CA ALA A 72 -31.52 -36.97 30.81
C ALA A 72 -31.93 -35.51 30.61
N ALA A 73 -32.71 -35.24 29.56
CA ALA A 73 -33.21 -33.90 29.19
C ALA A 73 -32.15 -32.82 28.84
N ALA A 74 -31.16 -33.17 28.00
CA ALA A 74 -30.51 -32.21 27.12
C ALA A 74 -31.05 -32.39 25.69
N THR A 75 -31.69 -31.37 25.12
CA THR A 75 -32.43 -31.45 23.85
C THR A 75 -31.53 -31.64 22.62
N LYS A 76 -32.03 -32.38 21.62
CA LYS A 76 -31.39 -32.53 20.30
C LYS A 76 -31.31 -31.19 19.55
N THR A 77 -30.19 -30.48 19.67
CA THR A 77 -29.81 -29.44 18.69
C THR A 77 -28.92 -30.05 17.61
N GLU A 78 -29.44 -30.12 16.37
CA GLU A 78 -28.64 -30.43 15.17
C GLU A 78 -27.39 -29.52 15.11
N PRO A 79 -26.17 -30.07 14.91
CA PRO A 79 -24.97 -29.25 14.80
C PRO A 79 -24.98 -28.48 13.47
N THR A 80 -25.15 -27.17 13.55
CA THR A 80 -25.19 -26.26 12.38
C THR A 80 -23.95 -26.44 11.50
N LEU A 81 -24.11 -27.09 10.34
CA LEU A 81 -22.98 -27.43 9.46
C LEU A 81 -22.32 -26.17 8.89
N HIS A 82 -20.98 -26.14 8.92
CA HIS A 82 -20.18 -25.07 8.33
C HIS A 82 -20.24 -25.11 6.80
N THR A 83 -19.99 -23.99 6.12
CA THR A 83 -20.15 -23.82 4.66
C THR A 83 -19.45 -24.92 3.85
N GLY A 84 -18.21 -25.27 4.20
CA GLY A 84 -17.48 -26.37 3.54
C GLY A 84 -18.12 -27.75 3.73
N GLN A 85 -18.76 -28.02 4.88
CA GLN A 85 -19.47 -29.28 5.14
C GLN A 85 -20.83 -29.34 4.41
N LYS A 86 -21.51 -28.19 4.28
CA LYS A 86 -22.71 -28.08 3.43
C LYS A 86 -22.37 -28.36 1.97
N ILE A 87 -21.27 -27.79 1.46
CA ILE A 87 -20.76 -28.05 0.11
C ILE A 87 -20.35 -29.52 -0.03
N ALA A 88 -19.67 -30.12 0.95
CA ALA A 88 -19.31 -31.54 0.93
C ALA A 88 -20.53 -32.46 0.80
N LYS A 89 -21.60 -32.22 1.59
CA LYS A 89 -22.86 -32.96 1.43
C LYS A 89 -23.51 -32.72 0.06
N ALA A 90 -23.53 -31.49 -0.44
CA ALA A 90 -24.10 -31.17 -1.75
C ALA A 90 -23.36 -31.89 -2.90
N VAL A 91 -22.02 -31.86 -2.92
CA VAL A 91 -21.20 -32.55 -3.91
C VAL A 91 -21.34 -34.08 -3.78
N SER A 92 -21.32 -34.62 -2.56
CA SER A 92 -21.48 -36.07 -2.33
C SER A 92 -22.88 -36.58 -2.70
N ASN A 93 -23.91 -35.75 -2.61
CA ASN A 93 -25.28 -36.09 -3.03
C ASN A 93 -25.45 -35.96 -4.56
N ALA A 94 -24.81 -34.98 -5.19
CA ALA A 94 -24.88 -34.77 -6.64
C ALA A 94 -24.01 -35.75 -7.45
N LEU A 95 -22.92 -36.25 -6.86
CA LEU A 95 -21.98 -37.19 -7.46
C LEU A 95 -21.79 -38.43 -6.54
N PRO A 96 -22.80 -39.28 -6.35
CA PRO A 96 -22.73 -40.40 -5.41
C PRO A 96 -21.68 -41.46 -5.78
N CYS A 97 -21.23 -41.50 -7.04
CA CYS A 97 -20.15 -42.37 -7.51
C CYS A 97 -18.74 -41.83 -7.22
N LEU A 98 -18.60 -40.60 -6.70
CA LEU A 98 -17.30 -39.98 -6.46
C LEU A 98 -16.76 -40.38 -5.07
N PRO A 99 -15.54 -40.93 -4.95
CA PRO A 99 -14.98 -41.28 -3.66
C PRO A 99 -14.75 -40.03 -2.79
N GLN A 100 -14.74 -40.21 -1.47
CA GLN A 100 -14.54 -39.13 -0.49
C GLN A 100 -13.26 -38.30 -0.74
N THR A 101 -12.22 -38.93 -1.27
CA THR A 101 -10.98 -38.26 -1.73
C THR A 101 -11.23 -37.32 -2.91
N GLY A 102 -12.05 -37.70 -3.89
CA GLY A 102 -12.46 -36.84 -5.01
C GLY A 102 -13.29 -35.65 -4.53
N VAL A 103 -14.24 -35.87 -3.61
CA VAL A 103 -15.01 -34.79 -2.96
C VAL A 103 -14.07 -33.79 -2.27
N LEU A 104 -13.09 -34.28 -1.50
CA LEU A 104 -12.10 -33.44 -0.83
C LEU A 104 -11.23 -32.63 -1.82
N ALA A 105 -10.77 -33.26 -2.90
CA ALA A 105 -9.96 -32.61 -3.93
C ALA A 105 -10.72 -31.46 -4.62
N LEU A 106 -11.99 -31.68 -4.97
CA LEU A 106 -12.87 -30.64 -5.54
C LEU A 106 -13.04 -29.46 -4.57
N ILE A 107 -13.31 -29.73 -3.28
CA ILE A 107 -13.46 -28.68 -2.26
C ILE A 107 -12.19 -27.85 -2.11
N SER A 108 -11.02 -28.49 -2.14
CA SER A 108 -9.73 -27.80 -2.06
C SER A 108 -9.43 -26.93 -3.28
N ALA A 109 -10.00 -27.27 -4.45
CA ALA A 109 -9.91 -26.45 -5.65
C ALA A 109 -10.81 -25.20 -5.61
N MET A 110 -11.92 -25.20 -4.85
CA MET A 110 -12.90 -24.10 -4.88
C MET A 110 -12.34 -22.77 -4.30
N PRO A 111 -12.52 -21.61 -4.97
CA PRO A 111 -11.95 -20.33 -4.53
C PRO A 111 -12.36 -19.84 -3.14
N VAL A 112 -13.54 -20.23 -2.66
CA VAL A 112 -14.15 -19.74 -1.41
C VAL A 112 -13.82 -20.63 -0.21
N VAL A 113 -13.55 -21.92 -0.45
CA VAL A 113 -13.31 -22.92 0.60
C VAL A 113 -11.82 -23.26 0.69
N GLU A 114 -11.20 -23.49 -0.48
CA GLU A 114 -9.79 -23.82 -0.69
C GLU A 114 -9.23 -24.88 0.29
N LEU A 115 -7.90 -25.02 0.33
CA LEU A 115 -7.22 -25.92 1.28
C LEU A 115 -7.64 -25.66 2.75
N ARG A 116 -7.94 -24.40 3.08
CA ARG A 116 -8.24 -23.95 4.45
C ARG A 116 -9.56 -24.52 4.98
N GLY A 117 -10.58 -24.66 4.13
CA GLY A 117 -11.81 -25.37 4.45
C GLY A 117 -11.74 -26.87 4.15
N ALA A 118 -10.93 -27.30 3.18
CA ALA A 118 -10.75 -28.71 2.84
C ALA A 118 -10.17 -29.54 4.01
N ILE A 119 -9.15 -29.05 4.71
CA ILE A 119 -8.51 -29.80 5.82
C ILE A 119 -9.51 -30.12 6.96
N PRO A 120 -10.28 -29.15 7.51
CA PRO A 120 -11.34 -29.43 8.48
C PRO A 120 -12.43 -30.37 7.95
N VAL A 121 -12.79 -30.27 6.67
CA VAL A 121 -13.83 -31.10 6.04
C VAL A 121 -13.36 -32.55 5.85
N GLY A 122 -12.14 -32.77 5.37
CA GLY A 122 -11.57 -34.12 5.20
C GLY A 122 -11.45 -34.88 6.51
N LEU A 123 -10.99 -34.19 7.58
CA LEU A 123 -10.94 -34.76 8.93
C LEU A 123 -12.36 -35.02 9.49
N TRP A 124 -13.34 -34.16 9.21
CA TRP A 124 -14.75 -34.40 9.56
C TRP A 124 -15.37 -35.58 8.79
N MET A 125 -14.93 -35.84 7.56
CA MET A 125 -15.31 -37.02 6.77
C MET A 125 -14.63 -38.32 7.24
N GLY A 126 -13.76 -38.27 8.26
CA GLY A 126 -13.06 -39.43 8.81
C GLY A 126 -11.80 -39.85 8.03
N LEU A 127 -11.35 -39.06 7.06
CA LEU A 127 -10.13 -39.35 6.29
C LEU A 127 -8.88 -39.08 7.15
N PRO A 128 -7.85 -39.93 7.11
CA PRO A 128 -6.62 -39.74 7.88
C PRO A 128 -5.83 -38.52 7.35
N LEU A 129 -5.18 -37.79 8.25
CA LEU A 129 -4.46 -36.56 7.90
C LEU A 129 -3.37 -36.77 6.83
N SER A 130 -2.73 -37.95 6.82
CA SER A 130 -1.76 -38.36 5.81
C SER A 130 -2.32 -38.44 4.38
N THR A 131 -3.64 -38.60 4.22
CA THR A 131 -4.34 -38.49 2.93
C THR A 131 -4.90 -37.09 2.72
N VAL A 132 -5.49 -36.48 3.77
CA VAL A 132 -6.14 -35.16 3.69
C VAL A 132 -5.14 -34.06 3.29
N PHE A 133 -3.96 -34.02 3.93
CA PHE A 133 -2.98 -32.95 3.76
C PHE A 133 -2.40 -32.88 2.33
N PRO A 134 -1.78 -33.93 1.76
CA PRO A 134 -1.22 -33.85 0.41
C PRO A 134 -2.32 -33.68 -0.66
N LEU A 135 -3.49 -34.30 -0.48
CA LEU A 135 -4.58 -34.20 -1.45
C LEU A 135 -5.21 -32.80 -1.45
N ALA A 136 -5.29 -32.14 -0.29
CA ALA A 136 -5.69 -30.74 -0.22
C ALA A 136 -4.68 -29.83 -0.95
N ILE A 137 -3.37 -30.03 -0.76
CA ILE A 137 -2.33 -29.24 -1.45
C ILE A 137 -2.41 -29.41 -2.97
N VAL A 138 -2.48 -30.65 -3.46
CA VAL A 138 -2.57 -30.94 -4.90
C VAL A 138 -3.87 -30.37 -5.49
N GLY A 139 -5.01 -30.60 -4.85
CA GLY A 139 -6.31 -30.06 -5.30
C GLY A 139 -6.35 -28.52 -5.31
N ASN A 140 -5.63 -27.87 -4.40
CA ASN A 140 -5.58 -26.41 -4.32
C ASN A 140 -4.60 -25.79 -5.33
N MET A 141 -3.51 -26.47 -5.68
CA MET A 141 -2.56 -26.00 -6.71
C MET A 141 -3.07 -26.27 -8.15
N ALA A 142 -3.87 -27.32 -8.35
CA ALA A 142 -4.40 -27.72 -9.66
C ALA A 142 -5.09 -26.59 -10.46
N PRO A 143 -5.96 -25.74 -9.89
CA PRO A 143 -6.58 -24.62 -10.63
C PRO A 143 -5.64 -23.39 -10.80
N ILE A 144 -4.61 -23.24 -9.96
CA ILE A 144 -3.75 -22.05 -9.97
C ILE A 144 -2.87 -21.98 -11.22
N ILE A 145 -2.34 -23.14 -11.66
CA ILE A 145 -1.50 -23.23 -12.87
C ILE A 145 -2.26 -22.77 -14.13
N PRO A 146 -3.45 -23.31 -14.49
CA PRO A 146 -4.19 -22.81 -15.64
C PRO A 146 -4.71 -21.39 -15.44
N MET A 147 -5.08 -20.95 -14.22
CA MET A 147 -5.53 -19.58 -13.99
C MET A 147 -4.42 -18.55 -14.30
N LEU A 148 -3.19 -18.77 -13.83
CA LEU A 148 -2.05 -17.89 -14.10
C LEU A 148 -1.64 -17.85 -15.58
N LEU A 149 -2.03 -18.87 -16.37
CA LEU A 149 -1.85 -18.88 -17.82
C LEU A 149 -3.01 -18.15 -18.54
N LEU A 150 -4.26 -18.38 -18.14
CA LEU A 150 -5.45 -17.77 -18.74
C LEU A 150 -5.52 -16.26 -18.51
N LEU A 151 -5.10 -15.78 -17.33
CA LEU A 151 -5.03 -14.35 -16.99
C LEU A 151 -4.14 -13.53 -17.94
N LYS A 152 -3.21 -14.17 -18.69
CA LYS A 152 -2.41 -13.48 -19.71
C LYS A 152 -3.21 -12.98 -20.91
N SER A 153 -4.47 -13.39 -21.06
CA SER A 153 -5.35 -12.95 -22.15
C SER A 153 -6.27 -11.81 -21.71
N GLU A 154 -6.33 -10.74 -22.51
CA GLU A 154 -7.20 -9.57 -22.22
C GLU A 154 -8.69 -9.91 -21.97
N PRO A 155 -9.33 -10.86 -22.71
CA PRO A 155 -10.74 -11.16 -22.46
C PRO A 155 -10.98 -11.70 -21.04
N VAL A 156 -10.03 -12.48 -20.51
CA VAL A 156 -10.09 -13.01 -19.14
C VAL A 156 -9.81 -11.89 -18.13
N GLN A 157 -8.88 -10.98 -18.40
CA GLN A 157 -8.64 -9.81 -17.53
C GLN A 157 -9.89 -8.93 -17.39
N LYS A 158 -10.58 -8.65 -18.50
CA LYS A 158 -11.84 -7.88 -18.51
C LYS A 158 -12.95 -8.58 -17.71
N LEU A 159 -13.03 -9.91 -17.77
CA LEU A 159 -13.95 -10.72 -16.96
C LEU A 159 -13.60 -10.74 -15.45
N PHE A 160 -12.31 -10.73 -15.12
CA PHE A 160 -11.81 -10.81 -13.73
C PHE A 160 -11.53 -9.44 -13.08
N ALA A 161 -11.70 -8.32 -13.80
CA ALA A 161 -11.44 -6.96 -13.31
C ALA A 161 -11.96 -6.67 -11.86
N PRO A 162 -13.23 -6.91 -11.49
CA PRO A 162 -13.71 -6.65 -10.12
C PRO A 162 -13.13 -7.60 -9.05
N LEU A 163 -12.42 -8.65 -9.44
CA LEU A 163 -11.65 -9.52 -8.56
C LEU A 163 -10.16 -9.13 -8.52
N LEU A 164 -9.61 -8.59 -9.61
CA LEU A 164 -8.25 -8.04 -9.67
C LEU A 164 -8.12 -6.81 -8.76
N THR A 165 -9.03 -5.84 -8.83
CA THR A 165 -9.02 -4.66 -7.93
C THR A 165 -9.23 -5.02 -6.46
N ARG A 166 -9.92 -6.14 -6.18
CA ARG A 166 -10.05 -6.71 -4.82
C ARG A 166 -8.80 -7.50 -4.38
N ALA A 167 -8.01 -8.01 -5.31
CA ALA A 167 -6.71 -8.60 -5.01
C ALA A 167 -5.67 -7.50 -4.74
N GLU A 168 -5.62 -6.45 -5.58
CA GLU A 168 -4.79 -5.25 -5.41
C GLU A 168 -4.95 -4.62 -4.02
N SER A 169 -6.19 -4.24 -3.66
CA SER A 169 -6.50 -3.63 -2.36
C SER A 169 -6.20 -4.52 -1.15
N LYS A 170 -6.09 -5.85 -1.33
CA LYS A 170 -5.64 -6.78 -0.27
C LYS A 170 -4.14 -7.09 -0.32
N ALA A 171 -3.49 -6.91 -1.47
CA ALA A 171 -2.10 -7.26 -1.71
C ALA A 171 -1.12 -6.09 -1.48
N GLY A 172 -1.54 -4.98 -0.89
CA GLY A 172 -0.70 -3.80 -0.60
C GLY A 172 0.62 -4.15 0.13
N SER A 173 0.61 -5.14 1.02
CA SER A 173 1.82 -5.62 1.71
C SER A 173 2.82 -6.38 0.82
N ILE A 174 2.41 -6.78 -0.39
CA ILE A 174 3.26 -7.38 -1.43
C ILE A 174 3.64 -6.31 -2.48
N ILE A 175 2.71 -5.42 -2.83
CA ILE A 175 2.92 -4.29 -3.74
C ILE A 175 4.04 -3.36 -3.22
N ASN A 176 4.03 -3.08 -1.91
CA ASN A 176 5.04 -2.26 -1.25
C ASN A 176 6.31 -3.04 -0.87
N ALA A 177 6.43 -4.32 -1.26
CA ALA A 177 7.60 -5.12 -0.97
C ALA A 177 8.70 -4.93 -2.03
N PRO A 178 9.96 -4.66 -1.62
CA PRO A 178 11.11 -4.67 -2.52
C PRO A 178 11.20 -5.95 -3.38
N ALA A 179 11.71 -5.83 -4.61
CA ALA A 179 11.68 -6.90 -5.60
C ALA A 179 12.38 -8.21 -5.13
N ASP A 180 13.43 -8.10 -4.32
CA ASP A 180 14.13 -9.24 -3.69
C ASP A 180 13.25 -10.00 -2.67
N LYS A 181 12.19 -9.36 -2.16
CA LYS A 181 11.32 -9.86 -1.10
C LYS A 181 9.92 -10.24 -1.58
N GLN A 182 9.53 -9.94 -2.82
CA GLN A 182 8.20 -10.26 -3.36
C GLN A 182 7.83 -11.75 -3.25
N TRP A 183 8.79 -12.67 -3.47
CA TRP A 183 8.57 -14.11 -3.26
C TRP A 183 8.17 -14.42 -1.81
N ALA A 184 8.89 -13.86 -0.84
CA ALA A 184 8.64 -14.08 0.58
C ALA A 184 7.34 -13.39 1.07
N ALA A 185 7.04 -12.20 0.55
CA ALA A 185 5.80 -11.48 0.83
C ALA A 185 4.56 -12.24 0.29
N LEU A 186 4.64 -12.77 -0.93
CA LEU A 186 3.59 -13.60 -1.53
C LEU A 186 3.42 -14.94 -0.79
N ALA A 187 4.52 -15.62 -0.47
CA ALA A 187 4.47 -16.87 0.31
C ALA A 187 3.87 -16.66 1.70
N LEU A 188 4.22 -15.55 2.38
CA LEU A 188 3.67 -15.18 3.67
C LEU A 188 2.17 -14.85 3.57
N PHE A 189 1.76 -14.06 2.58
CA PHE A 189 0.35 -13.72 2.32
C PHE A 189 -0.52 -14.98 2.17
N VAL A 190 -0.08 -15.92 1.31
CA VAL A 190 -0.79 -17.19 1.08
C VAL A 190 -0.69 -18.13 2.30
N GLY A 191 0.37 -18.02 3.10
CA GLY A 191 0.61 -18.85 4.30
C GLY A 191 -0.27 -18.53 5.51
N ILE A 192 -0.70 -17.28 5.70
CA ILE A 192 -1.50 -16.90 6.88
C ILE A 192 -3.00 -17.13 6.58
N PRO A 193 -3.75 -17.90 7.41
CA PRO A 193 -5.12 -18.34 7.10
C PRO A 193 -6.21 -17.26 7.33
N LEU A 194 -6.09 -16.09 6.70
CA LEU A 194 -7.05 -14.98 6.80
C LEU A 194 -8.08 -14.97 5.66
N PRO A 195 -9.31 -14.46 5.86
CA PRO A 195 -10.34 -14.41 4.82
C PRO A 195 -9.93 -13.62 3.56
N GLY A 196 -9.70 -14.35 2.46
CA GLY A 196 -9.29 -13.78 1.17
C GLY A 196 -7.81 -13.42 1.07
N THR A 197 -6.93 -14.14 1.79
CA THR A 197 -5.49 -14.21 1.51
C THR A 197 -5.11 -15.56 0.86
N GLY A 198 -6.07 -16.20 0.19
CA GLY A 198 -5.96 -17.59 -0.30
C GLY A 198 -5.02 -17.75 -1.50
N ALA A 199 -4.80 -19.00 -1.92
CA ALA A 199 -3.97 -19.30 -3.09
C ALA A 199 -4.49 -18.62 -4.36
N TRP A 200 -5.82 -18.57 -4.51
CA TRP A 200 -6.52 -17.86 -5.58
C TRP A 200 -6.25 -16.36 -5.57
N THR A 201 -6.31 -15.71 -4.41
CA THR A 201 -6.02 -14.26 -4.28
C THR A 201 -4.53 -13.97 -4.46
N GLY A 202 -3.65 -14.83 -3.94
CA GLY A 202 -2.20 -14.71 -4.14
C GLY A 202 -1.80 -14.85 -5.61
N ALA A 203 -2.46 -15.72 -6.37
CA ALA A 203 -2.26 -15.86 -7.81
C ALA A 203 -2.73 -14.62 -8.60
N LEU A 204 -3.88 -14.04 -8.25
CA LEU A 204 -4.33 -12.77 -8.83
C LEU A 204 -3.35 -11.62 -8.51
N ALA A 205 -2.88 -11.52 -7.27
CA ALA A 205 -1.88 -10.53 -6.86
C ALA A 205 -0.54 -10.72 -7.59
N ALA A 206 -0.03 -11.95 -7.70
CA ALA A 206 1.20 -12.27 -8.41
C ALA A 206 1.13 -11.93 -9.91
N PHE A 207 -0.06 -12.08 -10.51
CA PHE A 207 -0.31 -11.66 -11.89
C PHE A 207 -0.25 -10.13 -12.04
N VAL A 208 -0.94 -9.38 -11.18
CA VAL A 208 -0.91 -7.89 -11.19
C VAL A 208 0.51 -7.36 -10.98
N LEU A 209 1.29 -7.99 -10.10
CA LEU A 209 2.69 -7.65 -9.84
C LEU A 209 3.65 -8.01 -10.99
N GLY A 210 3.18 -8.62 -12.07
CA GLY A 210 4.01 -9.06 -13.20
C GLY A 210 5.02 -10.16 -12.84
N MET A 211 4.82 -10.88 -11.73
CA MET A 211 5.80 -11.83 -11.22
C MET A 211 6.01 -13.02 -12.19
N PRO A 212 7.27 -13.47 -12.41
CA PRO A 212 7.53 -14.61 -13.29
C PRO A 212 6.82 -15.88 -12.81
N LEU A 213 6.16 -16.59 -13.74
CA LEU A 213 5.26 -17.72 -13.45
C LEU A 213 5.83 -18.74 -12.46
N LEU A 214 7.11 -19.12 -12.58
CA LEU A 214 7.75 -20.10 -11.71
C LEU A 214 8.03 -19.54 -10.29
N THR A 215 8.36 -18.25 -10.19
CA THR A 215 8.50 -17.51 -8.93
C THR A 215 7.15 -17.44 -8.20
N SER A 216 6.08 -17.11 -8.93
CA SER A 216 4.72 -17.08 -8.41
C SER A 216 4.25 -18.45 -7.92
N LEU A 217 4.44 -19.51 -8.72
CA LEU A 217 4.03 -20.86 -8.36
C LEU A 217 4.79 -21.42 -7.15
N THR A 218 6.10 -21.16 -7.03
CA THR A 218 6.89 -21.62 -5.88
C THR A 218 6.54 -20.87 -4.59
N ALA A 219 6.29 -19.55 -4.67
CA ALA A 219 5.83 -18.75 -3.53
C ALA A 219 4.45 -19.20 -3.06
N ILE A 220 3.49 -19.35 -3.97
CA ILE A 220 2.13 -19.82 -3.66
C ILE A 220 2.20 -21.24 -3.06
N PHE A 221 2.98 -22.16 -3.62
CA PHE A 221 3.15 -23.50 -3.06
C PHE A 221 3.71 -23.46 -1.62
N ALA A 222 4.75 -22.67 -1.34
CA ALA A 222 5.30 -22.52 0.00
C ALA A 222 4.26 -21.96 0.99
N GLY A 223 3.42 -21.01 0.56
CA GLY A 223 2.29 -20.51 1.33
C GLY A 223 1.22 -21.58 1.57
N VAL A 224 0.80 -22.31 0.54
CA VAL A 224 -0.23 -23.37 0.61
C VAL A 224 0.19 -24.48 1.58
N VAL A 225 1.46 -24.92 1.55
CA VAL A 225 2.02 -25.87 2.53
C VAL A 225 2.00 -25.29 3.95
N SER A 226 2.43 -24.04 4.13
CA SER A 226 2.47 -23.37 5.44
C SER A 226 1.07 -23.23 6.05
N ALA A 227 0.10 -22.76 5.26
CA ALA A 227 -1.31 -22.67 5.64
C ALA A 227 -1.89 -24.05 6.00
N GLY A 228 -1.48 -25.11 5.28
CA GLY A 228 -1.88 -26.49 5.59
C GLY A 228 -1.38 -27.00 6.92
N VAL A 229 -0.13 -26.72 7.29
CA VAL A 229 0.42 -27.11 8.61
C VAL A 229 -0.35 -26.39 9.72
N ILE A 230 -0.57 -25.08 9.55
CA ILE A 230 -1.33 -24.25 10.50
C ILE A 230 -2.77 -24.75 10.64
N MET A 231 -3.50 -24.97 9.54
CA MET A 231 -4.89 -25.42 9.58
C MET A 231 -5.04 -26.85 10.12
N SER A 232 -4.06 -27.72 9.89
CA SER A 232 -4.02 -29.06 10.51
C SER A 232 -3.87 -28.95 12.04
N ALA A 233 -2.93 -28.14 12.52
CA ALA A 233 -2.73 -27.91 13.95
C ALA A 233 -3.96 -27.27 14.63
N ILE A 234 -4.59 -26.27 14.00
CA ILE A 234 -5.83 -25.63 14.47
C ILE A 234 -6.96 -26.66 14.58
N THR A 235 -7.13 -27.53 13.58
CA THR A 235 -8.22 -28.52 13.56
C THR A 235 -8.02 -29.58 14.64
N LEU A 236 -6.79 -30.09 14.81
CA LEU A 236 -6.45 -31.06 15.86
C LEU A 236 -6.53 -30.49 17.28
N SER A 237 -6.37 -29.17 17.45
CA SER A 237 -6.44 -28.48 18.75
C SER A 237 -7.87 -28.33 19.32
N GLY A 238 -8.89 -28.79 18.59
CA GLY A 238 -10.30 -28.75 19.00
C GLY A 238 -10.86 -27.32 19.14
N LYS A 239 -12.16 -27.18 19.48
CA LYS A 239 -12.83 -25.87 19.48
C LYS A 239 -12.14 -24.81 20.35
N LYS A 240 -11.68 -25.15 21.56
CA LYS A 240 -11.05 -24.17 22.48
C LYS A 240 -9.61 -23.83 22.04
N GLY A 241 -8.79 -24.83 21.71
CA GLY A 241 -7.42 -24.61 21.26
C GLY A 241 -7.33 -23.95 19.88
N GLY A 242 -8.20 -24.34 18.95
CA GLY A 242 -8.29 -23.74 17.62
C GLY A 242 -8.71 -22.27 17.64
N ILE A 243 -9.66 -21.87 18.51
CA ILE A 243 -10.02 -20.46 18.69
C ILE A 243 -8.85 -19.67 19.31
N ALA A 244 -8.14 -20.23 20.30
CA ALA A 244 -6.97 -19.58 20.90
C ALA A 244 -5.80 -19.44 19.90
N ALA A 245 -5.53 -20.47 19.09
CA ALA A 245 -4.52 -20.44 18.04
C ALA A 245 -4.89 -19.47 16.92
N LEU A 246 -6.16 -19.42 16.51
CA LEU A 246 -6.66 -18.39 15.59
C LEU A 246 -6.52 -17.00 16.19
N ALA A 247 -6.93 -16.76 17.44
CA ALA A 247 -6.78 -15.46 18.09
C ALA A 247 -5.29 -15.04 18.22
N ALA A 248 -4.38 -15.98 18.48
CA ALA A 248 -2.94 -15.73 18.48
C ALA A 248 -2.38 -15.47 17.08
N LEU A 249 -2.90 -16.11 16.03
CA LEU A 249 -2.51 -15.87 14.64
C LEU A 249 -3.10 -14.58 14.06
N PHE A 250 -4.37 -14.27 14.35
CA PHE A 250 -4.98 -12.96 14.06
C PHE A 250 -4.30 -11.85 14.87
N GLY A 251 -3.86 -12.13 16.10
CA GLY A 251 -3.03 -11.22 16.90
C GLY A 251 -1.64 -11.01 16.29
N TYR A 252 -0.91 -12.08 15.98
CA TYR A 252 0.45 -12.02 15.44
C TYR A 252 0.51 -11.48 14.00
N ALA A 253 -0.34 -12.00 13.11
CA ALA A 253 -0.51 -11.47 11.76
C ALA A 253 -1.14 -10.07 11.81
N GLY A 254 -2.02 -9.80 12.76
CA GLY A 254 -2.43 -8.44 13.13
C GLY A 254 -1.21 -7.57 13.36
N THR A 255 -0.31 -7.94 14.28
CA THR A 255 0.96 -7.24 14.55
C THR A 255 2.03 -7.32 13.44
N LYS A 256 1.70 -7.82 12.24
CA LYS A 256 2.59 -7.95 11.07
C LYS A 256 1.99 -7.43 9.76
N ILE A 257 0.67 -7.23 9.71
CA ILE A 257 -0.10 -6.72 8.56
C ILE A 257 -0.77 -5.38 8.91
N LEU A 258 -1.18 -5.21 10.17
CA LEU A 258 -1.76 -3.97 10.73
C LEU A 258 -0.84 -3.32 11.78
N GLY A 259 0.00 -4.10 12.45
CA GLY A 259 0.88 -3.62 13.50
C GLY A 259 2.17 -3.08 12.94
N GLY A 260 2.23 -1.76 12.91
CA GLY A 260 3.48 -1.03 12.92
C GLY A 260 4.31 -1.15 11.64
N SER A 261 4.21 -0.08 10.84
CA SER A 261 5.46 0.64 10.57
C SER A 261 6.22 0.82 11.90
N LYS A 262 7.55 0.84 11.89
CA LYS A 262 8.24 1.53 12.99
C LYS A 262 7.64 2.93 13.06
N LYS A 263 7.36 3.45 14.28
CA LYS A 263 6.92 4.83 14.45
C LYS A 263 7.76 5.73 13.57
N GLN A 264 7.11 6.62 12.83
CA GLN A 264 7.80 7.57 11.97
C GLN A 264 8.24 8.75 12.84
N ASP A 265 9.17 8.47 13.75
CA ASP A 265 9.79 9.41 14.68
C ASP A 265 11.29 9.64 14.40
N PHE A 266 11.88 8.88 13.49
CA PHE A 266 13.33 8.90 13.22
C PHE A 266 13.86 10.10 12.41
N LEU A 267 12.97 10.96 11.88
CA LEU A 267 13.31 12.26 11.26
C LEU A 267 12.59 13.44 11.93
N GLU A 268 12.07 13.24 13.13
CA GLU A 268 11.42 14.30 13.91
C GLU A 268 12.44 15.08 14.73
N ALA A 269 12.19 16.37 14.92
CA ALA A 269 12.89 17.16 15.92
C ALA A 269 12.40 16.78 17.34
N THR A 270 13.01 17.35 18.38
CA THR A 270 12.54 17.18 19.77
C THR A 270 12.48 18.55 20.44
N PRO A 271 11.28 19.18 20.57
CA PRO A 271 9.97 18.70 20.12
C PRO A 271 9.82 18.62 18.59
N TYR A 272 8.84 17.86 18.08
CA TYR A 272 8.70 17.57 16.64
C TYR A 272 8.60 18.82 15.75
N TYR A 273 8.03 19.90 16.31
CA TYR A 273 7.84 21.19 15.65
C TYR A 273 9.06 22.12 15.69
N ASP A 274 10.19 21.73 16.29
CA ASP A 274 11.38 22.59 16.37
C ASP A 274 12.10 22.75 15.02
N GLN A 275 11.82 23.88 14.36
CA GLN A 275 12.42 24.27 13.08
C GLN A 275 13.85 24.83 13.19
N SER A 276 14.48 24.84 14.38
CA SER A 276 15.88 25.26 14.54
C SER A 276 16.84 24.43 13.67
N THR A 277 16.50 23.15 13.47
CA THR A 277 17.29 22.15 12.74
C THR A 277 17.02 22.08 11.24
N VAL A 278 16.10 22.88 10.68
CA VAL A 278 15.72 22.83 9.26
C VAL A 278 16.94 23.01 8.34
N PRO A 279 17.28 22.00 7.51
CA PRO A 279 18.46 22.04 6.64
C PRO A 279 18.27 23.06 5.51
N VAL A 280 19.33 23.81 5.19
CA VAL A 280 19.32 24.80 4.09
C VAL A 280 20.70 24.84 3.42
N ASN A 281 20.72 24.76 2.10
CA ASN A 281 21.92 24.82 1.24
C ASN A 281 23.02 23.78 1.59
N THR A 282 22.59 22.58 2.02
CA THR A 282 23.46 21.43 2.32
C THR A 282 24.38 21.10 1.12
N TYR A 283 23.82 21.08 -0.08
CA TYR A 283 24.58 20.99 -1.35
C TYR A 283 24.43 22.27 -2.17
N LYS A 284 25.52 22.70 -2.80
CA LYS A 284 25.67 24.01 -3.46
C LYS A 284 26.04 23.84 -4.92
N ASN A 285 25.80 24.84 -5.76
CA ASN A 285 25.98 24.75 -7.23
C ASN A 285 27.41 24.37 -7.68
N LYS A 286 28.44 24.60 -6.85
CA LYS A 286 29.83 24.20 -7.11
C LYS A 286 30.15 22.74 -6.71
N SER A 287 29.31 22.14 -5.88
CA SER A 287 29.43 20.80 -5.31
C SER A 287 28.02 20.21 -5.14
N PRO A 288 27.29 19.95 -6.24
CA PRO A 288 25.97 19.35 -6.18
C PRO A 288 26.06 17.90 -5.70
N PHE A 289 24.96 17.40 -5.15
CA PHE A 289 24.78 15.97 -4.93
C PHE A 289 24.39 15.29 -6.25
N THR A 290 24.70 14.01 -6.42
CA THR A 290 24.21 13.19 -7.54
C THR A 290 23.16 12.22 -7.02
N GLY A 291 21.89 12.57 -7.19
CA GLY A 291 20.77 11.67 -6.89
C GLY A 291 20.50 10.71 -8.04
N LYS A 292 19.80 9.60 -7.75
CA LYS A 292 19.42 8.60 -8.75
C LYS A 292 17.91 8.53 -8.90
N VAL A 293 17.40 8.58 -10.11
CA VAL A 293 15.96 8.47 -10.39
C VAL A 293 15.49 7.06 -10.05
N VAL A 294 14.47 6.97 -9.20
CA VAL A 294 13.81 5.71 -8.81
C VAL A 294 12.65 5.43 -9.75
N SER A 295 11.84 6.45 -10.07
CA SER A 295 10.81 6.37 -11.11
C SER A 295 10.34 7.73 -11.58
N THR A 296 10.07 7.85 -12.88
CA THR A 296 9.37 8.98 -13.50
C THR A 296 8.05 8.47 -14.07
N LYS A 297 6.93 9.14 -13.74
CA LYS A 297 5.58 8.74 -14.17
C LYS A 297 4.75 9.96 -14.55
N ARG A 298 4.06 9.89 -15.69
CA ARG A 298 2.99 10.83 -16.08
C ARG A 298 1.82 10.70 -15.11
N ILE A 299 1.37 11.81 -14.51
CA ILE A 299 0.29 11.83 -13.48
C ILE A 299 -0.92 12.67 -13.89
N VAL A 300 -1.19 12.73 -15.20
CA VAL A 300 -2.32 13.44 -15.79
C VAL A 300 -2.98 12.58 -16.87
N GLY A 301 -4.25 12.84 -17.17
CA GLY A 301 -5.04 12.20 -18.22
C GLY A 301 -4.67 12.64 -19.64
N PRO A 302 -5.22 11.99 -20.69
CA PRO A 302 -4.93 12.31 -22.09
C PRO A 302 -5.41 13.71 -22.52
N LYS A 303 -6.45 14.29 -21.90
CA LYS A 303 -6.98 15.62 -22.24
C LYS A 303 -6.32 16.77 -21.47
N ALA A 304 -5.31 16.48 -20.65
CA ALA A 304 -4.57 17.50 -19.90
C ALA A 304 -3.81 18.45 -20.83
N THR A 305 -3.68 19.71 -20.43
CA THR A 305 -3.12 20.82 -21.25
C THR A 305 -1.60 20.78 -21.49
N GLY A 306 -0.97 19.64 -21.27
CA GLY A 306 0.47 19.47 -21.18
C GLY A 306 0.80 18.40 -20.14
N GLU A 307 1.95 17.75 -20.30
CA GLU A 307 2.37 16.70 -19.39
C GLU A 307 2.83 17.25 -18.04
N THR A 308 2.39 16.61 -16.96
CA THR A 308 2.97 16.75 -15.62
C THR A 308 3.37 15.36 -15.13
N CYS A 309 4.62 15.25 -14.68
CA CYS A 309 5.21 14.02 -14.16
C CYS A 309 5.47 14.12 -12.66
N HIS A 310 5.34 12.98 -11.99
CA HIS A 310 5.85 12.75 -10.66
C HIS A 310 7.17 11.98 -10.78
N ILE A 311 8.21 12.46 -10.11
CA ILE A 311 9.59 11.99 -10.25
C ILE A 311 10.18 11.72 -8.88
N ILE A 312 10.42 10.46 -8.56
CA ILE A 312 11.04 10.03 -7.30
C ILE A 312 12.56 9.94 -7.50
N ILE A 313 13.33 10.64 -6.68
CA ILE A 313 14.80 10.66 -6.71
C ILE A 313 15.35 10.17 -5.36
N GLY A 314 16.22 9.17 -5.41
CA GLY A 314 16.95 8.66 -4.25
C GLY A 314 18.16 9.54 -3.90
N HIS A 315 18.29 9.85 -2.62
CA HIS A 315 19.39 10.65 -2.04
C HIS A 315 20.11 9.99 -0.86
N GLU A 316 19.76 8.75 -0.53
CA GLU A 316 20.48 7.92 0.46
C GLU A 316 20.57 8.56 1.86
N GLY A 317 19.58 9.40 2.22
CA GLY A 317 19.51 10.14 3.47
C GLY A 317 20.48 11.32 3.56
N LYS A 318 21.27 11.58 2.50
CA LYS A 318 22.31 12.63 2.47
C LYS A 318 21.72 14.01 2.22
N MET A 319 20.53 14.08 1.61
CA MET A 319 19.77 15.31 1.47
C MET A 319 18.47 15.20 2.29
N PRO A 320 18.51 15.37 3.63
CA PRO A 320 17.31 15.59 4.41
C PRO A 320 16.72 16.97 4.09
N TYR A 321 15.40 17.10 4.22
CA TYR A 321 14.60 18.28 3.93
C TYR A 321 13.35 18.29 4.82
N TRP A 322 12.69 19.44 4.93
CA TRP A 322 11.38 19.57 5.56
C TRP A 322 10.31 19.89 4.51
N GLU A 323 9.06 19.65 4.87
CA GLU A 323 7.89 19.90 4.03
C GLU A 323 7.83 21.38 3.59
N GLY A 324 7.52 21.60 2.31
CA GLY A 324 7.51 22.93 1.70
C GLY A 324 8.87 23.48 1.28
N GLN A 325 9.97 22.76 1.47
CA GLN A 325 11.26 23.14 0.88
C GLN A 325 11.34 22.84 -0.62
N SER A 326 12.26 23.51 -1.31
CA SER A 326 12.56 23.36 -2.74
C SER A 326 13.94 22.73 -2.98
N TYR A 327 14.03 21.80 -3.93
CA TYR A 327 15.30 21.32 -4.48
C TYR A 327 15.68 22.05 -5.76
N GLY A 328 16.97 22.34 -5.90
CA GLY A 328 17.54 22.82 -7.15
C GLY A 328 18.09 21.68 -8.00
N VAL A 329 17.72 21.62 -9.28
CA VAL A 329 18.28 20.68 -10.27
C VAL A 329 19.15 21.44 -11.28
N ILE A 330 20.32 20.87 -11.57
CA ILE A 330 21.22 21.29 -12.66
C ILE A 330 21.04 20.28 -13.81
N PRO A 331 20.39 20.65 -14.93
CA PRO A 331 20.26 19.73 -16.06
C PRO A 331 21.62 19.54 -16.76
N PRO A 332 21.83 18.41 -17.47
CA PRO A 332 23.04 18.15 -18.23
C PRO A 332 23.19 19.14 -19.40
N GLY A 333 24.43 19.33 -19.85
CA GLY A 333 24.77 20.26 -20.94
C GLY A 333 25.32 21.61 -20.47
N ASN A 334 25.68 22.43 -21.46
CA ASN A 334 26.19 23.79 -21.28
C ASN A 334 25.32 24.79 -22.05
N ARG A 335 25.28 26.04 -21.59
CA ARG A 335 24.54 27.12 -22.24
C ARG A 335 25.28 27.62 -23.48
N GLU A 336 24.63 27.57 -24.63
CA GLU A 336 25.16 28.03 -25.93
C GLU A 336 25.80 29.43 -25.87
N LYS A 337 25.16 30.37 -25.15
CA LYS A 337 25.62 31.77 -25.05
C LYS A 337 27.01 31.95 -24.41
N ASP A 338 27.42 31.09 -23.47
CA ASP A 338 28.66 31.33 -22.72
C ASP A 338 29.45 30.08 -22.30
N GLY A 339 29.08 28.90 -22.82
CA GLY A 339 29.78 27.63 -22.60
C GLY A 339 29.73 27.08 -21.17
N LYS A 340 29.11 27.79 -20.22
CA LYS A 340 29.03 27.37 -18.81
C LYS A 340 27.88 26.37 -18.60
N PRO A 341 27.95 25.50 -17.57
CA PRO A 341 26.85 24.63 -17.19
C PRO A 341 25.53 25.39 -17.02
N HIS A 342 24.40 24.72 -17.28
CA HIS A 342 23.09 25.31 -17.09
C HIS A 342 22.86 25.77 -15.64
N SER A 343 22.15 26.89 -15.47
CA SER A 343 21.75 27.37 -14.15
C SER A 343 20.75 26.42 -13.48
N VAL A 344 20.81 26.34 -12.14
CA VAL A 344 19.84 25.63 -11.31
C VAL A 344 18.40 26.06 -11.64
N ARG A 345 17.48 25.10 -11.71
CA ARG A 345 16.03 25.33 -11.61
C ARG A 345 15.56 24.81 -10.26
N LEU A 346 14.78 25.59 -9.53
CA LEU A 346 14.14 25.15 -8.29
C LEU A 346 12.82 24.44 -8.60
N TYR A 347 12.53 23.41 -7.82
CA TYR A 347 11.26 22.67 -7.80
C TYR A 347 10.88 22.42 -6.34
N SER A 348 9.69 22.88 -5.94
CA SER A 348 9.13 22.59 -4.61
C SER A 348 8.96 21.08 -4.45
N ILE A 349 9.38 20.55 -3.30
CA ILE A 349 9.39 19.10 -3.06
C ILE A 349 7.96 18.62 -2.81
N ALA A 350 7.58 17.54 -3.49
CA ALA A 350 6.23 16.98 -3.52
C ALA A 350 6.01 15.81 -2.54
N SER A 351 7.00 15.49 -1.72
CA SER A 351 6.95 14.46 -0.68
C SER A 351 7.17 15.06 0.71
N SER A 352 6.73 14.33 1.73
CA SER A 352 7.14 14.52 3.12
C SER A 352 8.61 14.14 3.31
N ARG A 353 9.22 14.53 4.44
CA ARG A 353 10.63 14.28 4.81
C ARG A 353 11.03 12.80 4.78
N TYR A 354 10.06 11.90 4.98
CA TYR A 354 10.24 10.44 4.89
C TYR A 354 10.30 9.93 3.44
N GLY A 355 9.99 10.76 2.44
CA GLY A 355 9.89 10.36 1.05
C GLY A 355 8.63 9.56 0.75
N ASP A 356 8.48 9.13 -0.49
CA ASP A 356 7.31 8.36 -0.91
C ASP A 356 7.40 6.88 -0.53
N ASP A 357 8.62 6.38 -0.33
CA ASP A 357 8.94 5.04 0.18
C ASP A 357 8.96 4.94 1.72
N MET A 358 8.72 6.06 2.41
CA MET A 358 8.75 6.21 3.87
C MET A 358 10.10 5.88 4.55
N THR A 359 11.21 5.78 3.80
CA THR A 359 12.52 5.40 4.37
C THR A 359 13.41 6.58 4.77
N GLY A 360 13.05 7.81 4.39
CA GLY A 360 13.91 8.99 4.51
C GLY A 360 15.01 9.09 3.45
N ASN A 361 15.08 8.17 2.48
CA ASN A 361 16.12 8.13 1.45
C ASN A 361 15.68 8.65 0.08
N THR A 362 14.41 9.06 -0.07
CA THR A 362 13.85 9.56 -1.33
C THR A 362 13.26 10.96 -1.20
N ALA A 363 13.08 11.63 -2.34
CA ALA A 363 12.30 12.84 -2.48
C ALA A 363 11.58 12.85 -3.83
N SER A 364 10.34 13.33 -3.84
CA SER A 364 9.52 13.41 -5.05
C SER A 364 9.42 14.84 -5.57
N LEU A 365 9.44 15.02 -6.89
CA LEU A 365 9.19 16.30 -7.56
C LEU A 365 7.94 16.23 -8.44
N CYS A 366 7.14 17.30 -8.46
CA CYS A 366 6.01 17.46 -9.37
C CYS A 366 6.40 18.41 -10.50
N VAL A 367 6.67 17.88 -11.70
CA VAL A 367 7.31 18.62 -12.80
C VAL A 367 6.37 18.67 -14.01
N ARG A 368 5.91 19.86 -14.37
CA ARG A 368 5.21 20.11 -15.64
C ARG A 368 6.24 20.33 -16.75
N ARG A 369 6.09 19.68 -17.90
CA ARG A 369 6.86 20.02 -19.10
C ARG A 369 6.53 21.44 -19.55
N ALA A 370 7.54 22.30 -19.64
CA ALA A 370 7.45 23.52 -20.42
C ALA A 370 7.72 23.18 -21.89
N THR A 371 6.68 23.21 -22.72
CA THR A 371 6.78 23.28 -24.18
C THR A 371 6.54 24.71 -24.64
N TYR A 372 6.93 25.04 -25.88
CA TYR A 372 6.60 26.32 -26.50
C TYR A 372 5.75 26.06 -27.74
N TRP A 373 4.49 26.46 -27.69
CA TRP A 373 3.62 26.43 -28.87
C TRP A 373 4.01 27.55 -29.84
N CYS A 374 4.47 27.19 -31.04
CA CYS A 374 4.84 28.15 -32.07
C CYS A 374 3.61 28.49 -32.93
N PRO A 375 3.14 29.76 -32.96
CA PRO A 375 1.96 30.15 -33.75
C PRO A 375 2.13 29.95 -35.26
N GLU A 376 3.36 30.10 -35.76
CA GLU A 376 3.73 29.95 -37.17
C GLU A 376 3.68 28.48 -37.62
N LEU A 377 4.27 27.58 -36.82
CA LEU A 377 4.28 26.13 -37.10
C LEU A 377 2.96 25.45 -36.75
N LYS A 378 2.12 26.08 -35.92
CA LYS A 378 0.89 25.50 -35.32
C LYS A 378 1.17 24.16 -34.63
N ALA A 379 2.31 24.09 -33.95
CA ALA A 379 2.82 22.93 -33.22
C ALA A 379 3.74 23.39 -32.08
N ASP A 380 4.05 22.50 -31.14
CA ASP A 380 5.15 22.73 -30.20
C ASP A 380 6.50 22.76 -30.94
N ASP A 381 7.37 23.70 -30.56
CA ASP A 381 8.73 23.86 -31.06
C ASP A 381 9.73 23.24 -30.06
N PRO A 382 10.37 22.09 -30.38
CA PRO A 382 11.31 21.43 -29.48
C PRO A 382 12.56 22.29 -29.15
N ALA A 383 12.98 23.19 -30.05
CA ALA A 383 14.15 24.04 -29.83
C ALA A 383 13.90 25.13 -28.79
N LYS A 384 12.63 25.43 -28.49
CA LYS A 384 12.21 26.39 -27.45
C LYS A 384 11.64 25.70 -26.19
N ALA A 385 11.77 24.38 -26.08
CA ALA A 385 11.31 23.62 -24.92
C ALA A 385 12.15 23.90 -23.66
N GLY A 386 11.54 23.82 -22.48
CA GLY A 386 12.22 24.05 -21.20
C GLY A 386 13.20 22.93 -20.87
N ILE A 387 14.51 23.20 -21.04
CA ILE A 387 15.61 22.24 -20.88
C ILE A 387 15.46 21.36 -19.63
N CYS A 388 15.32 21.97 -18.45
CA CYS A 388 15.32 21.22 -17.18
C CYS A 388 14.02 20.43 -16.93
N SER A 389 12.86 20.97 -17.33
CA SER A 389 11.58 20.29 -17.14
C SER A 389 11.44 19.09 -18.06
N ASN A 390 11.95 19.18 -19.29
CA ASN A 390 11.92 18.06 -20.22
C ASN A 390 12.92 17.00 -19.80
N PHE A 391 14.19 17.37 -19.57
CA PHE A 391 15.21 16.48 -19.00
C PHE A 391 14.68 15.65 -17.83
N LEU A 392 14.04 16.28 -16.84
CA LEU A 392 13.45 15.59 -15.69
C LEU A 392 12.32 14.62 -16.12
N CYS A 393 11.35 15.08 -16.90
CA CYS A 393 10.24 14.24 -17.37
C CYS A 393 10.65 13.12 -18.36
N ASP A 394 11.84 13.21 -18.97
CA ASP A 394 12.43 12.20 -19.86
C ASP A 394 13.32 11.17 -19.12
N THR A 395 13.60 11.36 -17.82
CA THR A 395 14.46 10.43 -17.06
C THR A 395 13.84 9.04 -16.87
N SER A 396 14.70 8.03 -16.87
CA SER A 396 14.40 6.63 -16.59
C SER A 396 14.98 6.16 -15.23
N PRO A 397 14.45 5.07 -14.64
CA PRO A 397 15.02 4.49 -13.42
C PRO A 397 16.51 4.17 -13.56
N GLY A 398 17.33 4.71 -12.65
CA GLY A 398 18.79 4.59 -12.66
C GLY A 398 19.53 5.86 -13.12
N ASP A 399 18.87 6.79 -13.81
CA ASP A 399 19.49 8.02 -14.31
C ASP A 399 20.00 8.93 -13.18
N GLU A 400 21.08 9.67 -13.45
CA GLU A 400 21.73 10.55 -12.48
C GLU A 400 21.31 12.02 -12.62
N VAL A 401 20.83 12.61 -11.53
CA VAL A 401 20.35 14.00 -11.46
C VAL A 401 21.22 14.80 -10.50
N LYS A 402 21.76 15.94 -10.97
CA LYS A 402 22.58 16.84 -10.15
C LYS A 402 21.70 17.77 -9.32
N MET A 403 21.71 17.60 -8.01
CA MET A 403 20.84 18.25 -7.03
C MET A 403 21.59 19.26 -6.15
N THR A 404 20.89 20.29 -5.71
CA THR A 404 21.35 21.35 -4.80
C THR A 404 20.23 21.72 -3.82
N GLY A 405 20.58 22.30 -2.68
CA GLY A 405 19.65 22.59 -1.59
C GLY A 405 19.75 21.57 -0.44
N PRO A 406 18.64 21.30 0.28
CA PRO A 406 17.32 21.92 0.11
C PRO A 406 17.35 23.42 0.35
N SER A 407 16.31 24.13 -0.06
CA SER A 407 16.24 25.59 -0.01
C SER A 407 14.82 26.07 0.28
N GLY A 408 14.69 27.34 0.69
CA GLY A 408 13.42 27.91 1.12
C GLY A 408 13.14 27.71 2.62
N LYS A 409 12.43 28.69 3.19
CA LYS A 409 11.80 28.66 4.52
C LYS A 409 10.40 29.29 4.56
N VAL A 410 9.90 29.85 3.44
CA VAL A 410 8.62 30.57 3.38
C VAL A 410 7.43 29.60 3.48
N MET A 411 7.53 28.44 2.84
CA MET A 411 6.45 27.44 2.81
C MET A 411 6.57 26.39 3.93
N LEU A 412 7.27 26.68 5.04
CA LEU A 412 7.31 25.77 6.18
C LEU A 412 5.94 25.75 6.90
N MET A 413 5.53 24.57 7.37
CA MET A 413 4.25 24.36 8.06
C MET A 413 4.32 24.84 9.54
N PRO A 414 3.25 25.40 10.13
CA PRO A 414 3.26 25.89 11.51
C PRO A 414 2.83 24.75 12.44
N GLU A 415 3.81 24.02 12.97
CA GLU A 415 3.56 22.76 13.69
C GLU A 415 3.43 22.91 15.23
N GLU A 416 3.64 24.12 15.77
CA GLU A 416 3.71 24.42 17.21
C GLU A 416 2.33 24.41 17.89
N ASP A 417 1.30 25.00 17.29
CA ASP A 417 -0.10 24.77 17.69
C ASP A 417 -0.76 23.77 16.72
N PRO A 418 -1.06 22.53 17.15
CA PRO A 418 -1.69 21.52 16.31
C PRO A 418 -3.17 21.82 15.98
N LYS A 419 -3.76 22.91 16.45
CA LYS A 419 -5.10 23.38 16.05
C LYS A 419 -5.08 24.31 14.84
N THR A 420 -3.90 24.71 14.37
CA THR A 420 -3.76 25.70 13.30
C THR A 420 -4.44 25.25 12.01
N ASP A 421 -5.39 26.05 11.54
CA ASP A 421 -6.02 25.89 10.23
C ASP A 421 -5.04 26.29 9.11
N LEU A 422 -4.99 25.48 8.05
CA LEU A 422 -4.03 25.61 6.95
C LEU A 422 -4.76 25.77 5.62
N ILE A 423 -4.89 27.00 5.14
CA ILE A 423 -5.53 27.33 3.86
C ILE A 423 -4.47 27.25 2.76
N MET A 424 -4.58 26.27 1.87
CA MET A 424 -3.58 25.93 0.87
C MET A 424 -4.10 26.23 -0.53
N VAL A 425 -3.64 27.31 -1.15
CA VAL A 425 -4.07 27.74 -2.49
C VAL A 425 -3.02 27.33 -3.53
N ALA A 426 -3.43 26.47 -4.47
CA ALA A 426 -2.58 25.81 -5.44
C ALA A 426 -3.01 26.09 -6.88
N THR A 427 -2.04 26.30 -7.78
CA THR A 427 -2.28 26.17 -9.24
C THR A 427 -1.28 25.22 -9.89
N GLY A 428 -1.78 24.20 -10.58
CA GLY A 428 -0.96 23.17 -11.24
C GLY A 428 0.09 22.55 -10.30
N THR A 429 1.37 22.60 -10.68
CA THR A 429 2.50 22.07 -9.88
C THR A 429 2.68 22.74 -8.52
N GLY A 430 2.01 23.87 -8.26
CA GLY A 430 1.93 24.48 -6.93
C GLY A 430 1.27 23.59 -5.87
N ILE A 431 0.71 22.45 -6.25
CA ILE A 431 0.25 21.40 -5.34
C ILE A 431 1.40 20.70 -4.56
N ALA A 432 2.63 20.77 -5.06
CA ALA A 432 3.78 20.03 -4.51
C ALA A 432 3.99 20.18 -2.99
N PRO A 433 4.18 21.40 -2.41
CA PRO A 433 4.40 21.54 -0.97
C PRO A 433 3.24 20.98 -0.14
N TYR A 434 2.00 21.14 -0.62
CA TYR A 434 0.78 20.69 0.05
C TYR A 434 0.64 19.16 0.04
N ARG A 435 1.22 18.45 -0.94
CA ARG A 435 1.34 16.99 -0.87
C ARG A 435 2.22 16.55 0.29
N GLY A 436 3.33 17.26 0.53
CA GLY A 436 4.16 17.06 1.72
C GLY A 436 3.38 17.28 3.01
N PHE A 437 2.64 18.40 3.10
CA PHE A 437 1.79 18.72 4.25
C PHE A 437 0.74 17.61 4.50
N ILE A 438 -0.04 17.25 3.48
CA ILE A 438 -1.16 16.32 3.61
C ILE A 438 -0.68 14.91 3.98
N ARG A 439 0.43 14.41 3.42
CA ARG A 439 0.99 13.11 3.84
C ARG A 439 1.43 13.14 5.30
N ARG A 440 2.14 14.19 5.73
CA ARG A 440 2.60 14.38 7.11
C ARG A 440 1.46 14.53 8.12
N LEU A 441 0.36 15.17 7.74
CA LEU A 441 -0.79 15.43 8.61
C LEU A 441 -1.84 14.31 8.64
N PHE A 442 -1.99 13.51 7.57
CA PHE A 442 -3.12 12.56 7.44
C PHE A 442 -2.74 11.11 7.16
N GLU A 443 -1.54 10.79 6.64
CA GLU A 443 -1.19 9.42 6.20
C GLU A 443 -0.06 8.76 7.02
N GLU A 444 0.97 9.50 7.41
CA GLU A 444 2.16 8.97 8.13
C GLU A 444 1.91 8.66 9.61
N ASP A 445 2.67 7.74 10.24
CA ASP A 445 2.60 7.46 11.69
C ASP A 445 3.56 8.37 12.49
N THR A 446 3.35 9.69 12.39
CA THR A 446 4.20 10.74 12.98
C THR A 446 3.59 11.38 14.25
N PRO A 447 4.41 11.99 15.12
CA PRO A 447 3.92 12.86 16.20
C PRO A 447 3.06 14.03 15.70
N ALA A 448 3.37 14.58 14.51
CA ALA A 448 2.63 15.69 13.91
C ALA A 448 1.17 15.32 13.62
N ARG A 449 0.91 14.21 12.90
CA ARG A 449 -0.46 13.69 12.71
C ARG A 449 -1.15 13.32 14.03
N ALA A 450 -0.41 12.72 14.96
CA ALA A 450 -0.95 12.31 16.25
C ALA A 450 -1.35 13.51 17.13
N ALA A 451 -0.79 14.70 16.88
CA ALA A 451 -1.19 15.95 17.50
C ALA A 451 -2.28 16.69 16.71
N TYR A 452 -2.19 16.73 15.37
CA TYR A 452 -2.98 17.63 14.53
C TYR A 452 -4.50 17.50 14.73
N SER A 453 -5.17 18.65 14.80
CA SER A 453 -6.59 18.82 15.15
C SER A 453 -7.29 19.97 14.41
N GLY A 454 -6.56 20.76 13.61
CA GLY A 454 -7.12 21.82 12.77
C GLY A 454 -7.73 21.34 11.45
N GLU A 455 -8.19 22.28 10.64
CA GLU A 455 -8.65 22.05 9.27
C GLU A 455 -7.59 22.44 8.24
N ALA A 456 -7.13 21.46 7.49
CA ALA A 456 -6.36 21.66 6.27
C ALA A 456 -7.35 21.87 5.11
N TRP A 457 -7.28 22.98 4.39
CA TRP A 457 -8.22 23.31 3.32
C TRP A 457 -7.47 23.58 2.02
N LEU A 458 -7.52 22.61 1.11
CA LEU A 458 -6.87 22.67 -0.19
C LEU A 458 -7.81 23.26 -1.24
N PHE A 459 -7.42 24.40 -1.82
CA PHE A 459 -7.97 24.96 -3.04
C PHE A 459 -7.05 24.60 -4.21
N LEU A 460 -7.50 23.75 -5.14
CA LEU A 460 -6.70 23.34 -6.31
C LEU A 460 -7.29 23.84 -7.64
N GLY A 461 -6.57 24.76 -8.28
CA GLY A 461 -6.86 25.28 -9.62
C GLY A 461 -6.12 24.53 -10.72
N VAL A 462 -6.86 23.92 -11.64
CA VAL A 462 -6.32 23.21 -12.82
C VAL A 462 -7.10 23.55 -14.09
N ALA A 463 -6.69 22.96 -15.21
CA ALA A 463 -7.36 23.18 -16.49
C ALA A 463 -8.70 22.43 -16.60
N ASN A 464 -8.70 21.14 -16.24
CA ASN A 464 -9.79 20.20 -16.41
C ASN A 464 -9.55 18.99 -15.49
N SER A 465 -10.53 18.10 -15.40
CA SER A 465 -10.50 16.88 -14.59
C SER A 465 -9.29 15.99 -14.92
N ASP A 466 -8.96 15.83 -16.21
CA ASP A 466 -7.73 15.15 -16.68
C ASP A 466 -6.43 15.81 -16.18
N ALA A 467 -6.44 17.07 -15.73
CA ALA A 467 -5.28 17.80 -15.22
C ALA A 467 -5.25 17.92 -13.69
N LEU A 468 -6.15 17.22 -12.97
CA LEU A 468 -6.02 17.00 -11.53
C LEU A 468 -4.72 16.23 -11.21
N LEU A 469 -4.16 16.50 -10.04
CA LEU A 469 -2.89 15.92 -9.58
C LEU A 469 -3.11 15.33 -8.19
N TYR A 470 -2.82 14.03 -8.02
CA TYR A 470 -2.93 13.28 -6.76
C TYR A 470 -4.34 13.27 -6.11
N ASP A 471 -5.41 13.37 -6.91
CA ASP A 471 -6.80 13.34 -6.41
C ASP A 471 -7.10 12.11 -5.54
N ASP A 472 -6.52 10.96 -5.86
CA ASP A 472 -6.61 9.73 -5.08
C ASP A 472 -6.00 9.86 -3.68
N GLU A 473 -4.88 10.57 -3.52
CA GLU A 473 -4.32 10.91 -2.20
C GLU A 473 -5.21 11.91 -1.44
N TRP A 474 -5.90 12.83 -2.13
CA TRP A 474 -6.82 13.78 -1.48
C TRP A 474 -8.10 13.09 -0.99
N GLN A 475 -8.76 12.30 -1.84
CA GLN A 475 -9.96 11.54 -1.42
C GLN A 475 -9.62 10.55 -0.28
N SER A 476 -8.41 9.96 -0.31
CA SER A 476 -7.88 9.12 0.76
C SER A 476 -7.76 9.88 2.08
N ALA A 477 -7.16 11.07 2.09
CA ALA A 477 -6.97 11.88 3.28
C ALA A 477 -8.28 12.50 3.82
N ILE A 478 -9.21 12.92 2.95
CA ILE A 478 -10.57 13.35 3.34
C ILE A 478 -11.31 12.23 4.10
N ALA A 479 -11.18 10.99 3.64
CA ALA A 479 -11.78 9.82 4.28
C ALA A 479 -11.08 9.38 5.59
N LYS A 480 -9.98 10.05 5.99
CA LYS A 480 -9.15 9.71 7.17
C LYS A 480 -8.86 10.93 8.08
N PRO A 481 -9.86 11.46 8.81
CA PRO A 481 -9.62 12.43 9.88
C PRO A 481 -8.58 11.92 10.90
N THR A 482 -7.84 12.83 11.53
CA THR A 482 -6.88 12.45 12.59
C THR A 482 -7.61 12.03 13.87
N VAL A 483 -6.88 11.39 14.79
CA VAL A 483 -7.42 10.94 16.08
C VAL A 483 -7.98 12.10 16.92
N ASN A 484 -7.46 13.32 16.73
CA ASN A 484 -7.89 14.52 17.45
C ASN A 484 -8.92 15.35 16.67
N GLY A 485 -9.50 14.80 15.59
CA GLY A 485 -10.57 15.44 14.80
C GLY A 485 -10.10 16.38 13.69
N GLY A 486 -8.78 16.45 13.42
CA GLY A 486 -8.25 17.24 12.32
C GLY A 486 -8.66 16.65 10.96
N LYS A 487 -8.94 17.51 9.98
CA LYS A 487 -9.63 17.12 8.74
C LYS A 487 -9.05 17.81 7.50
N LEU A 488 -9.15 17.15 6.36
CA LEU A 488 -8.89 17.74 5.04
C LEU A 488 -10.21 18.16 4.38
N ARG A 489 -10.26 19.38 3.85
CA ARG A 489 -11.30 19.90 2.95
C ARG A 489 -10.67 20.22 1.60
N LEU A 490 -11.44 20.05 0.53
CA LEU A 490 -10.95 20.18 -0.85
C LEU A 490 -11.96 20.92 -1.73
N ASP A 491 -11.49 21.93 -2.43
CA ASP A 491 -12.29 22.76 -3.34
C ASP A 491 -11.57 22.95 -4.68
N TYR A 492 -12.28 22.64 -5.78
CA TYR A 492 -11.70 22.62 -7.14
C TYR A 492 -12.12 23.81 -8.00
N ALA A 493 -11.17 24.34 -8.78
CA ALA A 493 -11.42 25.32 -9.84
C ALA A 493 -10.95 24.74 -11.20
N LEU A 494 -11.91 24.30 -12.02
CA LEU A 494 -11.67 23.64 -13.31
C LEU A 494 -11.87 24.61 -14.48
N SER A 495 -10.83 25.36 -14.82
CA SER A 495 -10.89 26.53 -15.73
C SER A 495 -11.29 26.29 -17.20
N ARG A 496 -11.56 25.04 -17.60
CA ARG A 496 -12.14 24.66 -18.92
C ARG A 496 -13.45 23.87 -18.81
N GLU A 497 -13.92 23.56 -17.61
CA GLU A 497 -15.07 22.69 -17.37
C GLU A 497 -16.12 23.34 -16.43
N ALA A 498 -15.73 24.38 -15.67
CA ALA A 498 -16.61 25.15 -14.80
C ALA A 498 -16.59 26.66 -15.13
N THR A 499 -17.72 27.32 -14.85
CA THR A 499 -17.99 28.74 -15.12
C THR A 499 -18.15 29.48 -13.79
N ASN A 500 -17.56 30.68 -13.66
CA ASN A 500 -17.68 31.50 -12.45
C ASN A 500 -18.98 32.33 -12.43
N LYS A 501 -19.30 32.95 -11.29
CA LYS A 501 -20.49 33.82 -11.11
C LYS A 501 -20.57 34.96 -12.13
N LYS A 502 -19.41 35.43 -12.62
CA LYS A 502 -19.22 36.54 -13.57
C LYS A 502 -19.32 36.05 -15.04
N GLY A 503 -19.70 34.79 -15.29
CA GLY A 503 -19.89 34.19 -16.62
C GLY A 503 -18.59 33.76 -17.33
N GLY A 504 -17.44 33.98 -16.69
CA GLY A 504 -16.12 33.60 -17.18
C GLY A 504 -15.71 32.19 -16.77
N LYS A 505 -14.44 31.85 -17.03
CA LYS A 505 -13.84 30.57 -16.58
C LYS A 505 -13.72 30.56 -15.05
N MET A 506 -13.94 29.40 -14.43
CA MET A 506 -13.68 29.21 -13.00
C MET A 506 -12.17 29.15 -12.74
N TYR A 507 -11.60 30.22 -12.18
CA TYR A 507 -10.23 30.26 -11.68
C TYR A 507 -10.20 30.15 -10.15
N ILE A 508 -8.99 30.07 -9.59
CA ILE A 508 -8.81 29.78 -8.16
C ILE A 508 -9.28 30.93 -7.26
N GLN A 509 -9.14 32.17 -7.71
CA GLN A 509 -9.67 33.33 -7.00
C GLN A 509 -11.20 33.34 -6.95
N ASP A 510 -11.90 32.94 -8.01
CA ASP A 510 -13.37 32.81 -8.01
C ASP A 510 -13.82 31.76 -6.98
N LYS A 511 -13.08 30.65 -6.87
CA LYS A 511 -13.41 29.57 -5.94
C LYS A 511 -13.09 29.90 -4.47
N VAL A 512 -12.14 30.80 -4.22
CA VAL A 512 -11.90 31.38 -2.88
C VAL A 512 -12.96 32.45 -2.57
N GLU A 513 -13.39 33.25 -3.57
CA GLU A 513 -14.48 34.25 -3.43
C GLU A 513 -15.80 33.60 -3.00
N GLU A 514 -16.08 32.35 -3.42
CA GLU A 514 -17.25 31.56 -2.98
C GLU A 514 -17.31 31.31 -1.47
N TYR A 515 -16.18 31.33 -0.76
CA TYR A 515 -16.11 31.13 0.70
C TYR A 515 -15.39 32.26 1.44
N ALA A 516 -15.39 33.48 0.86
CA ALA A 516 -14.67 34.63 1.38
C ALA A 516 -14.94 34.90 2.88
N ASP A 517 -16.19 34.74 3.34
CA ASP A 517 -16.55 34.92 4.75
C ASP A 517 -15.88 33.90 5.68
N GLU A 518 -15.83 32.63 5.27
CA GLU A 518 -15.21 31.55 6.05
C GLU A 518 -13.67 31.68 6.05
N VAL A 519 -13.08 32.01 4.90
CA VAL A 519 -11.64 32.24 4.76
C VAL A 519 -11.17 33.42 5.62
N PHE A 520 -11.89 34.54 5.62
CA PHE A 520 -11.58 35.68 6.48
C PHE A 520 -11.74 35.32 7.97
N THR A 521 -12.86 34.67 8.34
CA THR A 521 -13.08 34.23 9.74
C THR A 521 -11.95 33.34 10.24
N LYS A 522 -11.50 32.37 9.43
CA LYS A 522 -10.38 31.49 9.76
C LYS A 522 -9.07 32.28 9.95
N LEU A 523 -8.77 33.21 9.04
CA LEU A 523 -7.59 34.09 9.13
C LEU A 523 -7.61 34.97 10.39
N ASP A 524 -8.76 35.54 10.73
CA ASP A 524 -8.93 36.36 11.95
C ASP A 524 -8.76 35.50 13.23
N THR A 525 -9.10 34.21 13.18
CA THR A 525 -8.84 33.25 14.28
C THR A 525 -7.42 32.67 14.30
N GLY A 526 -6.51 33.10 13.42
CA GLY A 526 -5.10 32.69 13.42
C GLY A 526 -4.70 31.64 12.38
N ALA A 527 -5.56 31.28 11.43
CA ALA A 527 -5.19 30.38 10.33
C ALA A 527 -4.00 30.92 9.50
N HIS A 528 -3.22 30.03 8.91
CA HIS A 528 -2.18 30.40 7.94
C HIS A 528 -2.66 30.12 6.51
N ILE A 529 -2.40 31.05 5.60
CA ILE A 529 -2.72 30.93 4.17
C ILE A 529 -1.45 30.88 3.32
N TYR A 530 -1.42 29.91 2.42
CA TYR A 530 -0.31 29.59 1.54
C TYR A 530 -0.73 29.73 0.07
N PHE A 531 0.15 30.32 -0.75
CA PHE A 531 -0.05 30.44 -2.20
C PHE A 531 1.14 29.86 -2.95
N CYS A 532 0.88 28.88 -3.83
CA CYS A 532 1.92 28.25 -4.65
C CYS A 532 1.46 27.92 -6.06
N GLY A 533 2.37 28.08 -7.02
CA GLY A 533 2.14 27.83 -8.45
C GLY A 533 2.71 28.93 -9.33
N LEU A 534 2.05 29.23 -10.44
CA LEU A 534 2.50 30.23 -11.41
C LEU A 534 2.24 31.66 -10.92
N LYS A 535 3.20 32.57 -11.08
CA LYS A 535 3.06 34.02 -10.73
C LYS A 535 1.76 34.66 -11.20
N GLY A 536 1.23 34.25 -12.35
CA GLY A 536 -0.02 34.75 -12.93
C GLY A 536 -1.27 34.52 -12.07
N MET A 537 -1.23 33.68 -11.03
CA MET A 537 -2.35 33.53 -10.09
C MET A 537 -2.48 34.71 -9.12
N MET A 538 -1.37 35.37 -8.76
CA MET A 538 -1.37 36.33 -7.64
C MET A 538 -2.17 37.61 -7.91
N PRO A 539 -2.13 38.26 -9.10
CA PRO A 539 -2.90 39.48 -9.33
C PRO A 539 -4.41 39.27 -9.12
N GLY A 540 -4.99 38.26 -9.77
CA GLY A 540 -6.43 37.97 -9.62
C GLY A 540 -6.84 37.58 -8.19
N ILE A 541 -5.95 36.96 -7.42
CA ILE A 541 -6.17 36.69 -5.99
C ILE A 541 -6.13 37.99 -5.17
N GLN A 542 -5.18 38.89 -5.45
CA GLN A 542 -5.05 40.17 -4.74
C GLN A 542 -6.21 41.12 -5.07
N ASP A 543 -6.62 41.18 -6.34
CA ASP A 543 -7.78 41.96 -6.78
C ASP A 543 -9.07 41.46 -6.11
N MET A 544 -9.29 40.14 -6.09
CA MET A 544 -10.44 39.52 -5.41
C MET A 544 -10.42 39.77 -3.89
N LEU A 545 -9.28 39.58 -3.22
CA LEU A 545 -9.18 39.87 -1.78
C LEU A 545 -9.41 41.36 -1.48
N LYS A 546 -9.01 42.27 -2.37
CA LYS A 546 -9.28 43.71 -2.24
C LYS A 546 -10.75 44.05 -2.50
N GLU A 547 -11.42 43.39 -3.45
CA GLU A 547 -12.87 43.46 -3.67
C GLU A 547 -13.62 43.02 -2.39
N VAL A 548 -13.22 41.88 -1.80
CA VAL A 548 -13.77 41.36 -0.54
C VAL A 548 -13.53 42.29 0.65
N CYS A 549 -12.30 42.78 0.86
CA CYS A 549 -12.00 43.74 1.94
C CYS A 549 -12.85 45.01 1.82
N THR A 550 -12.95 45.57 0.61
CA THR A 550 -13.78 46.76 0.32
C THR A 550 -15.24 46.51 0.68
N ASN A 551 -15.81 45.37 0.25
CA ASN A 551 -17.19 44.98 0.55
C ASN A 551 -17.44 44.70 2.06
N LYS A 552 -16.39 44.37 2.82
CA LYS A 552 -16.44 44.20 4.28
C LYS A 552 -16.16 45.49 5.08
N GLY A 553 -15.76 46.58 4.43
CA GLY A 553 -15.30 47.80 5.11
C GLY A 553 -13.94 47.66 5.81
N ILE A 554 -13.11 46.72 5.36
CA ILE A 554 -11.76 46.44 5.89
C ILE A 554 -10.72 47.13 5.01
N ASP A 555 -9.72 47.79 5.59
CA ASP A 555 -8.56 48.25 4.81
C ASP A 555 -7.68 47.04 4.43
N TYR A 556 -7.53 46.83 3.12
CA TYR A 556 -6.80 45.70 2.57
C TYR A 556 -5.29 45.73 2.88
N ASP A 557 -4.68 46.92 2.88
CA ASP A 557 -3.24 47.06 3.03
C ASP A 557 -2.83 46.97 4.52
N GLU A 558 -3.64 47.48 5.45
CA GLU A 558 -3.49 47.23 6.89
C GLU A 558 -3.74 45.75 7.26
N TRP A 559 -4.82 45.15 6.75
CA TRP A 559 -5.15 43.73 7.00
C TRP A 559 -4.04 42.80 6.50
N LEU A 560 -3.56 43.01 5.27
CA LEU A 560 -2.47 42.23 4.70
C LEU A 560 -1.13 42.48 5.41
N ALA A 561 -0.88 43.70 5.93
CA ALA A 561 0.27 43.97 6.79
C ALA A 561 0.16 43.22 8.14
N GLY A 562 -1.04 43.12 8.71
CA GLY A 562 -1.36 42.31 9.88
C GLY A 562 -1.02 40.83 9.67
N LEU A 563 -1.55 40.20 8.62
CA LEU A 563 -1.26 38.79 8.32
C LEU A 563 0.24 38.52 8.10
N LYS A 564 0.96 39.44 7.43
CA LYS A 564 2.42 39.34 7.25
C LYS A 564 3.17 39.46 8.57
N LYS A 565 2.80 40.41 9.44
CA LYS A 565 3.37 40.61 10.78
C LYS A 565 3.17 39.38 11.67
N ASN A 566 2.00 38.76 11.57
CA ASN A 566 1.64 37.53 12.29
C ASN A 566 2.24 36.25 11.67
N LYS A 567 2.94 36.35 10.53
CA LYS A 567 3.47 35.22 9.73
C LYS A 567 2.37 34.27 9.18
N GLN A 568 1.14 34.77 9.04
CA GLN A 568 0.00 34.03 8.50
C GLN A 568 -0.01 33.96 6.97
N TRP A 569 0.75 34.82 6.29
CA TRP A 569 0.71 34.97 4.82
C TRP A 569 1.99 34.45 4.14
N HIS A 570 1.88 33.35 3.40
CA HIS A 570 3.02 32.67 2.75
C HIS A 570 2.84 32.57 1.23
N VAL A 571 3.88 32.89 0.45
CA VAL A 571 3.83 32.88 -1.02
C VAL A 571 5.13 32.32 -1.63
N GLU A 572 5.03 31.24 -2.41
CA GLU A 572 6.09 30.73 -3.28
C GLU A 572 5.54 30.54 -4.70
N VAL A 573 5.63 31.58 -5.53
CA VAL A 573 5.16 31.56 -6.93
C VAL A 573 6.26 31.87 -7.92
N TYR A 574 6.27 31.15 -9.05
CA TYR A 574 7.36 31.12 -10.04
C TYR A 574 6.94 31.56 -11.45
#